data_AF-A0A1B0ZGT7-F1
#
_entry.id   AF-A0A1B0ZGT7-F1
#
_cell.length_a   1.000
_cell.length_b   1.000
_cell.length_c   1.000
_cell.angle_alpha   90.00
_cell.angle_beta   90.00
_cell.angle_gamma   90.00
#
_symmetry.space_group_name_H-M   'P 1'
#
loop_
_entity.id
_entity.type
_entity.pdbx_description
1 polymer ?
#
loop_
_entity_poly.entity_id
_entity_poly.type
_entity_poly.pdbx_seq_one_letter_code
_entity_poly.pdbx_strand_id
1 'polypeptide(L)'
;MIAWAESDVQNFEMQMLGQAVRVRATPVKYVWDFGDGTVLTTSFPGRPYPERDVSMRYAHQGWYEVSLVTQFSGEYSVNGGAWQPIAGNIEVASEKRWIYSDLRESRLVGDDIPEQYMREPERGPDTMGPLNPNARVETLTEPKKQR
;
A
#
# COMPACT_ATOMS: atom_id res chain seq x y z
N MET A 1 6.57 -4.68 9.20
CA MET A 1 6.50 -3.61 8.18
C MET A 1 5.46 -2.58 8.58
N ILE A 2 5.74 -1.31 8.30
CA ILE A 2 4.75 -0.22 8.29
C ILE A 2 4.65 0.24 6.85
N ALA A 3 3.43 0.48 6.36
CA ALA A 3 3.18 0.98 5.02
C ALA A 3 2.39 2.28 5.09
N TRP A 4 2.61 3.16 4.13
CA TRP A 4 1.84 4.38 3.93
C TRP A 4 1.95 4.80 2.47
N ALA A 5 1.02 5.64 2.03
CA ALA A 5 1.05 6.28 0.72
C ALA A 5 1.11 7.79 0.88
N GLU A 6 1.82 8.44 -0.04
CA GLU A 6 1.58 9.85 -0.30
C GLU A 6 0.19 9.96 -0.94
N SER A 7 -0.64 10.84 -0.39
CA SER A 7 -2.02 10.92 -0.84
C SER A 7 -2.55 12.33 -0.70
N ASP A 8 -2.91 12.89 -1.84
CA ASP A 8 -3.44 14.22 -1.98
C ASP A 8 -4.46 14.25 -3.12
N VAL A 9 -5.31 15.27 -3.11
CA VAL A 9 -6.23 15.58 -4.19
C VAL A 9 -5.44 15.92 -5.46
N GLN A 10 -5.68 15.17 -6.53
CA GLN A 10 -5.04 15.40 -7.83
C GLN A 10 -5.91 16.33 -8.68
N ASN A 11 -5.30 17.35 -9.28
CA ASN A 11 -5.98 18.30 -10.15
C ASN A 11 -5.42 18.21 -11.57
N PHE A 12 -6.31 18.13 -12.54
CA PHE A 12 -5.98 18.06 -13.96
C PHE A 12 -6.70 19.17 -14.71
N GLU A 13 -5.99 19.81 -15.65
CA GLU A 13 -6.57 20.78 -16.57
C GLU A 13 -6.37 20.29 -18.00
N MET A 14 -7.44 20.28 -18.78
CA MET A 14 -7.45 19.73 -20.13
C MET A 14 -8.43 20.47 -21.04
N GLN A 15 -8.23 20.36 -22.36
CA GLN A 15 -9.23 20.81 -23.33
C GLN A 15 -9.97 19.60 -23.90
N MET A 16 -11.29 19.65 -23.89
CA MET A 16 -12.16 18.62 -24.47
C MET A 16 -13.19 19.31 -25.36
N LEU A 17 -13.22 18.94 -26.65
CA LEU A 17 -14.18 19.49 -27.62
C LEU A 17 -14.16 21.04 -27.67
N GLY A 18 -12.99 21.65 -27.50
CA GLY A 18 -12.82 23.11 -27.48
C GLY A 18 -13.24 23.79 -26.17
N GLN A 19 -13.61 23.04 -25.14
CA GLN A 19 -13.96 23.56 -23.82
C GLN A 19 -12.84 23.28 -22.82
N ALA A 20 -12.59 24.25 -21.93
CA ALA A 20 -11.66 24.07 -20.82
C ALA A 20 -12.33 23.21 -19.73
N VAL A 21 -11.72 22.07 -19.39
CA VAL A 21 -12.22 21.15 -18.38
C VAL A 21 -11.17 21.02 -17.28
N ARG A 22 -11.62 21.16 -16.03
CA ARG A 22 -10.81 20.85 -14.85
C ARG A 22 -11.38 19.61 -14.18
N VAL A 23 -10.52 18.70 -13.75
CA VAL A 23 -10.89 17.49 -13.02
C VAL A 23 -10.18 17.48 -11.68
N ARG A 24 -10.91 17.16 -10.63
CA ARG A 24 -10.41 16.94 -9.28
C ARG A 24 -10.65 15.49 -8.89
N ALA A 25 -9.58 14.74 -8.64
CA ALA A 25 -9.65 13.37 -8.15
C ALA A 25 -9.25 13.31 -6.69
N THR A 26 -10.17 12.86 -5.83
CA THR A 26 -9.98 12.75 -4.39
C THR A 26 -9.84 11.27 -4.02
N PRO A 27 -8.74 10.85 -3.38
CA PRO A 27 -8.59 9.47 -2.93
C PRO A 27 -9.54 9.19 -1.77
N VAL A 28 -10.26 8.07 -1.84
CA VAL A 28 -11.32 7.71 -0.88
C VAL A 28 -11.15 6.33 -0.25
N LYS A 29 -10.33 5.45 -0.84
CA LYS A 29 -10.05 4.11 -0.32
C LYS A 29 -8.69 3.61 -0.80
N TYR A 30 -8.02 2.84 0.05
CA TYR A 30 -6.72 2.23 -0.21
C TYR A 30 -6.82 0.73 0.11
N VAL A 31 -6.53 -0.11 -0.87
CA VAL A 31 -6.53 -1.58 -0.77
C VAL A 31 -5.10 -2.05 -0.84
N TRP A 32 -4.56 -2.45 0.30
CA TRP A 32 -3.21 -2.96 0.49
C TRP A 32 -3.22 -4.48 0.36
N ASP A 33 -2.43 -5.03 -0.56
CA ASP A 33 -2.13 -6.46 -0.63
C ASP A 33 -0.66 -6.66 -0.24
N PHE A 34 -0.42 -7.46 0.79
CA PHE A 34 0.92 -7.72 1.31
C PHE A 34 1.60 -8.93 0.67
N GLY A 35 0.97 -9.62 -0.28
CA GLY A 35 1.58 -10.71 -1.05
C GLY A 35 1.66 -12.06 -0.32
N ASP A 36 1.28 -12.13 0.96
CA ASP A 36 1.10 -13.40 1.70
C ASP A 36 -0.38 -13.86 1.75
N GLY A 37 -1.25 -13.19 0.98
CA GLY A 37 -2.71 -13.37 1.00
C GLY A 37 -3.44 -12.43 1.96
N THR A 38 -2.74 -11.71 2.83
CA THR A 38 -3.35 -10.70 3.71
C THR A 38 -3.67 -9.43 2.92
N VAL A 39 -4.93 -9.00 3.00
CA VAL A 39 -5.42 -7.77 2.38
C VAL A 39 -6.00 -6.84 3.44
N LEU A 40 -5.61 -5.58 3.40
CA LEU A 40 -6.12 -4.55 4.28
C LEU A 40 -6.74 -3.43 3.46
N THR A 41 -8.00 -3.11 3.71
CA THR A 41 -8.68 -1.95 3.12
C THR A 41 -8.75 -0.81 4.14
N THR A 42 -8.44 0.41 3.72
CA THR A 42 -8.48 1.60 4.59
C THR A 42 -9.13 2.79 3.90
N SER A 43 -9.74 3.70 4.67
CA SER A 43 -10.19 5.02 4.19
C SER A 43 -9.11 6.11 4.31
N PHE A 44 -7.94 5.76 4.84
CA PHE A 44 -6.81 6.66 5.11
C PHE A 44 -5.52 6.04 4.56
N PRO A 45 -4.54 6.83 4.12
CA PRO A 45 -3.35 6.33 3.43
C PRO A 45 -2.29 5.70 4.35
N GLY A 46 -2.56 5.59 5.66
CA GLY A 46 -1.56 5.31 6.68
C GLY A 46 -0.67 6.53 6.95
N ARG A 47 0.32 6.35 7.82
CA ARG A 47 1.31 7.39 8.19
C ARG A 47 2.69 6.75 8.36
N PRO A 48 3.78 7.49 8.12
CA PRO A 48 5.12 6.97 8.32
C PRO A 48 5.38 6.59 9.78
N TYR A 49 6.40 5.76 10.00
CA TYR A 49 6.90 5.45 11.35
C TYR A 49 7.08 6.75 12.17
N PRO A 50 6.70 6.79 13.46
CA PRO A 50 6.37 5.66 14.34
C PRO A 50 4.92 5.17 14.30
N GLU A 51 4.07 5.76 13.46
CA GLU A 51 2.65 5.38 13.35
C GLU A 51 2.52 3.94 12.83
N ARG A 52 1.51 3.22 13.33
CA ARG A 52 1.26 1.80 12.98
C ARG A 52 -0.14 1.58 12.44
N ASP A 53 -0.69 2.60 11.78
CA ASP A 53 -2.04 2.61 11.22
C ASP A 53 -2.22 1.46 10.23
N VAL A 54 -1.27 1.34 9.29
CA VAL A 54 -1.15 0.24 8.33
C VAL A 54 0.15 -0.49 8.64
N SER A 55 0.04 -1.70 9.16
CA SER A 55 1.21 -2.50 9.52
C SER A 55 0.98 -3.97 9.25
N MET A 56 2.06 -4.65 8.88
CA MET A 56 2.07 -6.06 8.52
C MET A 56 3.19 -6.80 9.23
N ARG A 57 2.91 -8.02 9.68
CA ARG A 57 3.88 -8.96 10.24
C ARG A 57 3.73 -10.28 9.49
N TYR A 58 4.76 -10.64 8.73
CA TYR A 58 4.78 -11.92 8.02
C TYR A 58 5.03 -13.07 9.00
N ALA A 59 4.31 -14.17 8.78
CA ALA A 59 4.45 -15.39 9.57
C ALA A 59 5.63 -16.27 9.10
N HIS A 60 6.11 -16.07 7.87
CA HIS A 60 7.16 -16.85 7.25
C HIS A 60 8.25 -15.93 6.66
N GLN A 61 9.43 -16.50 6.48
CA GLN A 61 10.56 -15.85 5.79
C GLN A 61 10.38 -15.98 4.28
N GLY A 62 10.81 -14.97 3.53
CA GLY A 62 10.79 -14.98 2.07
C GLY A 62 10.51 -13.61 1.44
N TRP A 63 10.57 -13.57 0.11
CA TRP A 63 10.21 -12.40 -0.69
C TRP A 63 8.70 -12.30 -0.88
N TYR A 64 8.16 -11.10 -0.64
CA TYR A 64 6.76 -10.76 -0.82
C TYR A 64 6.63 -9.52 -1.72
N GLU A 65 5.66 -9.54 -2.63
CA GLU A 65 5.31 -8.40 -3.47
C GLU A 65 4.14 -7.64 -2.85
N VAL A 66 4.41 -6.46 -2.33
CA VAL A 66 3.40 -5.57 -1.76
C VAL A 66 2.85 -4.66 -2.86
N SER A 67 1.53 -4.54 -2.92
CA SER A 67 0.84 -3.65 -3.86
C SER A 67 -0.25 -2.84 -3.18
N LEU A 68 -0.56 -1.69 -3.78
CA LEU A 68 -1.63 -0.81 -3.34
C LEU A 68 -2.51 -0.47 -4.55
N VAL A 69 -3.82 -0.58 -4.38
CA VAL A 69 -4.81 0.02 -5.27
C VAL A 69 -5.53 1.13 -4.53
N THR A 70 -5.51 2.34 -5.10
CA THR A 70 -6.22 3.51 -4.56
C THR A 70 -7.45 3.80 -5.38
N GLN A 71 -8.59 3.94 -4.71
CA GLN A 71 -9.86 4.32 -5.31
C GLN A 71 -10.06 5.83 -5.16
N PHE A 72 -10.42 6.50 -6.25
CA PHE A 72 -10.68 7.93 -6.30
C PHE A 72 -12.15 8.22 -6.64
N SER A 73 -12.72 9.22 -5.97
CA SER A 73 -13.91 9.92 -6.47
C SER A 73 -13.47 11.12 -7.31
N GLY A 74 -14.25 11.46 -8.33
CA GLY A 74 -13.93 12.53 -9.26
C GLY A 74 -15.00 13.61 -9.28
N GLU A 75 -14.58 14.86 -9.51
CA GLU A 75 -15.45 15.97 -9.88
C GLU A 75 -14.86 16.69 -11.08
N TYR A 76 -15.70 17.32 -11.90
CA TYR A 76 -15.27 18.11 -13.04
C TYR A 76 -15.96 19.48 -13.12
N SER A 77 -15.29 20.44 -13.73
CA SER A 77 -15.77 21.81 -13.95
C SER A 77 -15.47 22.21 -15.40
N VAL A 78 -16.48 22.69 -16.12
CA VAL A 78 -16.37 23.10 -17.53
C VAL A 78 -16.40 24.62 -17.62
N ASN A 79 -15.43 25.21 -18.33
CA ASN A 79 -15.27 26.65 -18.56
C ASN A 79 -15.40 27.50 -17.27
N GLY A 80 -14.91 26.99 -16.15
CA GLY A 80 -14.98 27.67 -14.86
C GLY A 80 -16.32 27.58 -14.12
N GLY A 81 -17.28 26.79 -14.62
CA GLY A 81 -18.58 26.56 -13.96
C GLY A 81 -18.51 25.75 -12.66
N ALA A 82 -19.68 25.46 -12.08
CA ALA A 82 -19.79 24.68 -10.86
C ALA A 82 -19.17 23.27 -11.02
N TRP A 83 -18.59 22.76 -9.93
CA TRP A 83 -18.10 21.38 -9.87
C TRP A 83 -19.28 20.40 -9.91
N GLN A 84 -19.14 19.37 -10.73
CA GLN A 84 -20.12 18.29 -10.89
C GLN A 84 -19.47 16.95 -10.58
N PRO A 85 -20.16 16.03 -9.90
CA PRO A 85 -19.60 14.72 -9.61
C PRO A 85 -19.44 13.89 -10.89
N ILE A 86 -18.35 13.13 -10.95
CA ILE A 86 -18.17 12.06 -11.91
C ILE A 86 -18.80 10.81 -11.31
N ALA A 87 -19.72 10.18 -12.04
CA ALA A 87 -20.39 8.97 -11.56
C ALA A 87 -19.39 7.80 -11.43
N GLY A 88 -19.41 7.13 -10.29
CA GLY A 88 -18.52 6.01 -10.00
C GLY A 88 -17.19 6.43 -9.41
N ASN A 89 -16.22 5.54 -9.52
CA ASN A 89 -14.89 5.68 -8.94
C ASN A 89 -13.85 5.10 -9.89
N ILE A 90 -12.63 5.59 -9.76
CA ILE A 90 -11.48 5.16 -10.57
C ILE A 90 -10.50 4.44 -9.65
N GLU A 91 -9.97 3.31 -10.09
CA GLU A 91 -8.93 2.58 -9.38
C GLU A 91 -7.58 2.82 -10.05
N VAL A 92 -6.57 3.14 -9.25
CA VAL A 92 -5.19 3.35 -9.68
C VAL A 92 -4.28 2.44 -8.86
N ALA A 93 -3.57 1.55 -9.56
CA ALA A 93 -2.54 0.72 -8.94
C ALA A 93 -1.24 1.52 -8.77
N SER A 94 -0.59 1.37 -7.63
CA SER A 94 0.77 1.87 -7.42
C SER A 94 1.79 0.91 -8.05
N GLU A 95 3.01 1.40 -8.23
CA GLU A 95 4.16 0.53 -8.41
C GLU A 95 4.28 -0.46 -7.26
N LYS A 96 4.58 -1.70 -7.58
CA LYS A 96 4.73 -2.77 -6.60
C LYS A 96 6.08 -2.69 -5.92
N ARG A 97 6.13 -3.09 -4.65
CA ARG A 97 7.35 -3.09 -3.85
C ARG A 97 7.65 -4.47 -3.33
N TRP A 98 8.87 -4.93 -3.60
CA TRP A 98 9.37 -6.19 -3.08
C TRP A 98 9.99 -5.98 -1.71
N ILE A 99 9.61 -6.81 -0.74
CA ILE A 99 10.22 -6.84 0.59
C ILE A 99 10.63 -8.27 0.93
N TYR A 100 11.84 -8.41 1.47
CA TYR A 100 12.27 -9.63 2.10
C TYR A 100 11.89 -9.63 3.58
N SER A 101 11.15 -10.65 4.01
CA SER A 101 10.88 -10.92 5.43
C SER A 101 11.94 -11.88 5.95
N ASP A 102 12.70 -11.47 6.95
CA ASP A 102 13.67 -12.32 7.64
C ASP A 102 13.17 -12.66 9.05
N LEU A 103 13.01 -13.95 9.35
CA LEU A 103 12.61 -14.44 10.67
C LEU A 103 13.86 -14.91 11.42
N ARG A 104 14.43 -14.01 12.22
CA ARG A 104 15.59 -14.35 13.05
C ARG A 104 15.14 -14.92 14.37
N GLU A 105 15.46 -16.19 14.61
CA GLU A 105 15.48 -16.75 15.95
C GLU A 105 16.74 -16.29 16.68
N SER A 106 16.57 -15.68 17.85
CA SER A 106 17.71 -15.34 18.70
C SER A 106 18.30 -16.62 19.30
N ARG A 107 19.57 -16.87 19.03
CA ARG A 107 20.34 -17.96 19.64
C ARG A 107 21.55 -17.32 20.32
N LEU A 108 21.94 -17.80 21.50
CA LEU A 108 23.23 -17.43 22.10
C LEU A 108 24.34 -18.01 21.23
N VAL A 109 24.93 -17.16 20.40
CA VAL A 109 26.12 -17.45 19.60
C VAL A 109 27.35 -16.92 20.35
N GLY A 110 28.47 -17.63 20.27
CA GLY A 110 29.78 -17.06 20.62
C GLY A 110 30.17 -15.94 19.64
N ASP A 111 31.36 -15.35 19.79
CA ASP A 111 31.80 -14.16 19.02
C ASP A 111 31.83 -14.33 17.48
N ASP A 112 31.68 -15.56 16.96
CA ASP A 112 31.57 -15.83 15.53
C ASP A 112 30.14 -15.65 15.02
N ILE A 113 29.94 -14.65 14.17
CA ILE A 113 28.72 -14.45 13.38
C ILE A 113 28.91 -15.09 11.99
N PRO A 114 28.19 -16.17 11.63
CA PRO A 114 28.30 -16.75 10.29
C PRO A 114 27.89 -15.75 9.20
N GLU A 115 28.71 -15.61 8.15
CA GLU A 115 28.49 -14.67 7.03
C GLU A 115 27.13 -14.85 6.34
N GLN A 116 26.58 -16.06 6.37
CA GLN A 116 25.26 -16.43 5.85
C GLN A 116 24.10 -15.61 6.47
N TYR A 117 24.28 -15.01 7.65
CA TYR A 117 23.26 -14.15 8.30
C TYR A 117 23.22 -12.72 7.76
N MET A 118 24.12 -12.35 6.85
CA MET A 118 24.34 -10.96 6.46
C MET A 118 23.76 -10.59 5.09
N ARG A 119 23.40 -11.55 4.22
CA ARG A 119 22.82 -11.25 2.90
C ARG A 119 21.39 -11.74 2.76
N GLU A 120 20.52 -10.85 2.32
CA GLU A 120 19.23 -11.24 1.75
C GLU A 120 19.46 -12.18 0.56
N PRO A 121 18.74 -13.30 0.45
CA PRO A 121 18.88 -14.18 -0.68
C PRO A 121 18.36 -13.50 -1.94
N GLU A 122 18.95 -13.85 -3.09
CA GLU A 122 18.46 -13.39 -4.39
C GLU A 122 17.00 -13.81 -4.58
N ARG A 123 16.18 -12.90 -5.13
CA ARG A 123 14.77 -13.19 -5.40
C ARG A 123 14.64 -14.17 -6.56
N GLY A 124 14.03 -15.32 -6.29
CA GLY A 124 13.74 -16.38 -7.25
C GLY A 124 12.61 -17.27 -6.74
N PRO A 125 12.16 -18.27 -7.54
CA PRO A 125 11.03 -19.12 -7.20
C PRO A 125 11.13 -19.79 -5.82
N ASP A 126 12.34 -20.20 -5.42
CA ASP A 126 12.60 -20.91 -4.16
C ASP A 126 12.78 -19.96 -2.95
N THR A 127 12.84 -18.65 -3.19
CA THR A 127 13.03 -17.64 -2.13
C THR A 127 11.79 -16.78 -1.92
N MET A 128 10.70 -17.07 -2.65
CA MET A 128 9.38 -16.49 -2.43
C MET A 128 8.81 -16.93 -1.09
N GLY A 129 8.20 -15.98 -0.37
CA GLY A 129 7.48 -16.27 0.84
C GLY A 129 6.18 -17.04 0.55
N PRO A 130 5.80 -18.02 1.38
CA PRO A 130 4.54 -18.74 1.19
C PRO A 130 3.34 -17.86 1.56
N LEU A 131 2.16 -18.23 1.05
CA LEU A 131 0.90 -17.69 1.54
C LEU A 131 0.73 -18.05 3.02
N ASN A 132 0.18 -17.10 3.78
CA ASN A 132 -0.15 -17.30 5.18
C ASN A 132 -1.51 -18.03 5.28
N PRO A 133 -1.58 -19.23 5.89
CA PRO A 133 -2.84 -19.95 6.07
C PRO A 133 -3.87 -19.18 6.91
N ASN A 134 -3.39 -18.23 7.74
CA ASN A 134 -4.19 -17.34 8.57
C ASN A 134 -4.25 -15.92 8.01
N ALA A 135 -4.00 -15.75 6.71
CA ALA A 135 -4.14 -14.48 6.02
C ALA A 135 -5.51 -13.87 6.30
N ARG A 136 -5.53 -12.54 6.45
CA ARG A 136 -6.75 -11.81 6.84
C ARG A 136 -7.16 -10.84 5.76
N VAL A 137 -8.47 -10.64 5.63
CA VAL A 137 -9.06 -9.57 4.84
C VAL A 137 -9.78 -8.65 5.81
N GLU A 138 -9.21 -7.48 6.06
CA GLU A 138 -9.70 -6.53 7.06
C GLU A 138 -10.04 -5.17 6.42
N THR A 139 -10.92 -4.41 7.07
CA THR A 139 -11.24 -3.03 6.69
C THR A 139 -11.15 -2.12 7.90
N LEU A 140 -10.45 -0.99 7.78
CA LEU A 140 -10.35 0.05 8.81
C LEU A 140 -10.84 1.39 8.27
N THR A 141 -11.77 2.02 8.97
CA THR A 141 -12.31 3.33 8.59
C THR A 141 -11.65 4.49 9.34
N GLU A 142 -10.84 4.19 10.36
CA GLU A 142 -10.10 5.18 11.15
C GLU A 142 -8.70 4.66 11.54
N PRO A 143 -7.70 5.54 11.68
CA PRO A 143 -6.37 5.19 12.18
C PRO A 143 -6.39 4.56 13.59
N LYS A 144 -5.40 3.72 13.90
CA LYS A 144 -5.29 3.13 15.24
C LYS A 144 -4.81 4.20 16.23
N LYS A 145 -5.56 4.43 17.31
CA LYS A 145 -5.10 5.32 18.41
C LYS A 145 -3.84 4.71 19.06
N GLN A 146 -2.78 5.50 19.18
CA GLN A 146 -1.61 5.10 19.95
C GLN A 146 -2.01 4.91 21.42
N ARG A 147 -1.55 3.81 22.04
CA ARG A 147 -1.68 3.54 23.48
C ARG A 147 -0.38 3.90 24.17
#